data_AF-A0A699XPK4-F1
#
_entry.id   AF-A0A699XPK4-F1
#
_cell.length_a   1.000
_cell.length_b   1.000
_cell.length_c   1.000
_cell.angle_alpha   90.00
_cell.angle_beta   90.00
_cell.angle_gamma   90.00
#
_symmetry.space_group_name_H-M   'P 1'
#
loop_
_entity.id
_entity.type
_entity.pdbx_description
1 polymer ?
#
loop_
_entity_poly.entity_id
_entity_poly.type
_entity_poly.pdbx_seq_one_letter_code
_entity_poly.pdbx_strand_id
1 'polypeptide(L)'
;LGRYILAAAQDKKGGLRDKPGKRSDAYHTCYNLAGLSAAQHCYMYDEGVNKGLGEVGLGAPFRWKVGRMYHEDIVWDAGDVVGKI
;
A
#
# COMPACT_ATOMS: atom_id res chain seq x y z
N LEU A 1 -7.72 -3.12 7.90
CA LEU A 1 -6.25 -3.10 7.79
C LEU A 1 -5.63 -1.85 8.42
N GLY A 2 -5.95 -0.64 7.94
CA GLY A 2 -5.36 0.61 8.44
C GLY A 2 -5.32 0.76 9.97
N ARG A 3 -6.42 0.41 10.68
CA ARG A 3 -6.47 0.45 12.16
C ARG A 3 -5.35 -0.36 12.82
N TYR A 4 -5.05 -1.55 12.30
CA TYR A 4 -4.00 -2.40 12.85
C TYR A 4 -2.61 -1.77 12.65
N ILE A 5 -2.35 -1.28 11.44
CA ILE A 5 -1.06 -0.68 11.10
C ILE A 5 -0.82 0.58 11.97
N LEU A 6 -1.81 1.47 12.02
CA LEU A 6 -1.69 2.75 12.73
C LEU A 6 -1.75 2.60 14.26
N ALA A 7 -2.48 1.63 14.81
CA ALA A 7 -2.63 1.47 16.26
C ALA A 7 -1.70 0.42 16.90
N ALA A 8 -1.33 -0.65 16.19
CA ALA A 8 -0.64 -1.81 16.78
C ALA A 8 0.78 -2.04 16.24
N ALA A 9 1.05 -1.68 14.98
CA ALA A 9 2.33 -1.97 14.33
C ALA A 9 3.39 -0.87 14.51
N GLN A 10 3.03 0.36 14.91
CA GLN A 10 4.01 1.44 15.10
C GLN A 10 4.86 1.27 16.37
N ASP A 11 6.18 1.43 16.23
CA ASP A 11 7.12 1.50 17.36
C ASP A 11 7.37 2.95 17.78
N LYS A 12 7.44 3.20 19.10
CA LYS A 12 7.67 4.53 19.67
C LYS A 12 9.02 5.12 19.29
N LYS A 13 10.00 4.27 18.94
CA LYS A 13 11.33 4.71 18.50
C LYS A 13 11.49 4.75 16.97
N GLY A 14 10.42 4.47 16.23
CA GLY A 14 10.40 4.42 14.77
C GLY A 14 10.42 3.00 14.19
N GLY A 15 9.97 2.91 12.94
CA GLY A 15 9.74 1.64 12.24
C GLY A 15 8.41 0.97 12.62
N LEU A 16 8.07 -0.09 11.89
CA LEU A 16 6.90 -0.93 12.16
C LEU A 16 7.31 -2.38 12.44
N ARG A 17 6.46 -3.09 13.20
CA ARG A 17 6.66 -4.46 13.67
C ARG A 17 5.53 -5.38 13.20
N ASP A 18 5.74 -6.69 13.33
CA ASP A 18 4.72 -7.73 13.16
C ASP A 18 3.48 -7.45 14.04
N LYS A 19 3.69 -7.44 15.37
CA LYS A 19 2.64 -7.30 16.39
C LYS A 19 3.18 -6.74 17.71
N PRO A 20 2.33 -6.29 18.64
CA PRO A 20 2.76 -5.82 19.96
C PRO A 20 3.69 -6.81 20.67
N GLY A 21 4.74 -6.29 21.32
CA GLY A 21 5.76 -7.09 22.01
C GLY A 21 6.89 -7.61 21.10
N LYS A 22 6.85 -7.37 19.79
CA LYS A 22 7.97 -7.63 18.86
C LYS A 22 8.75 -6.35 18.57
N ARG A 23 10.03 -6.49 18.20
CA ARG A 23 10.88 -5.37 17.77
C ARG A 23 10.49 -4.95 16.34
N SER A 24 10.64 -3.68 16.03
CA SER A 24 10.54 -3.19 14.64
C SER A 24 11.77 -3.63 13.85
N ASP A 25 11.57 -3.82 12.54
CA ASP A 25 12.64 -4.09 11.58
C ASP A 25 12.26 -3.54 10.19
N ALA A 26 13.23 -3.53 9.26
CA ALA A 26 13.04 -2.97 7.93
C ALA A 26 12.04 -3.78 7.08
N TYR A 27 11.96 -5.09 7.29
CA TYR A 27 11.05 -5.97 6.55
C TYR A 27 9.59 -5.62 6.90
N HIS A 28 9.25 -5.63 8.19
CA HIS A 28 7.92 -5.29 8.66
C HIS A 28 7.59 -3.82 8.43
N THR A 29 8.57 -2.93 8.50
CA THR A 29 8.39 -1.52 8.12
C THR A 29 7.96 -1.40 6.66
N CYS A 30 8.70 -2.02 5.74
CA CYS A 30 8.39 -2.00 4.32
C CYS A 30 6.98 -2.53 4.02
N TYR A 31 6.67 -3.74 4.51
CA TYR A 31 5.40 -4.39 4.16
C TYR A 31 4.19 -3.82 4.89
N ASN A 32 4.33 -3.26 6.09
CA ASN A 32 3.24 -2.48 6.69
C ASN A 32 2.98 -1.19 5.89
N LEU A 33 4.01 -0.47 5.45
CA LEU A 33 3.83 0.73 4.65
C LEU A 33 3.24 0.42 3.26
N ALA A 34 3.68 -0.66 2.61
CA ALA A 34 3.08 -1.14 1.37
C ALA A 34 1.61 -1.54 1.57
N GLY A 35 1.28 -2.22 2.67
CA GLY A 35 -0.09 -2.56 3.03
C GLY A 35 -0.96 -1.34 3.34
N LEU A 36 -0.39 -0.31 3.98
CA LEU A 36 -1.08 0.95 4.24
C LEU A 36 -1.36 1.70 2.92
N SER A 37 -0.38 1.79 2.03
CA SER A 37 -0.56 2.37 0.69
C SER A 37 -1.63 1.61 -0.11
N ALA A 38 -1.59 0.26 -0.10
CA ALA A 38 -2.58 -0.56 -0.78
C ALA A 38 -4.01 -0.37 -0.22
N ALA A 39 -4.15 -0.13 1.09
CA ALA A 39 -5.43 0.17 1.71
C ALA A 39 -5.96 1.57 1.39
N GLN A 40 -5.09 2.49 0.95
CA GLN A 40 -5.42 3.88 0.64
C GLN A 40 -5.83 4.09 -0.83
N HIS A 41 -5.34 3.27 -1.75
CA HIS A 41 -5.46 3.50 -3.20
C HIS A 41 -6.27 2.41 -3.92
N CYS A 42 -7.18 2.80 -4.80
CA CYS A 42 -7.84 1.87 -5.72
C CYS A 42 -6.93 1.57 -6.91
N TYR A 43 -6.66 0.30 -7.18
CA TYR A 43 -5.93 -0.15 -8.36
C TYR A 43 -6.92 -0.73 -9.38
N MET A 44 -6.80 -0.30 -10.63
CA MET A 44 -7.70 -0.72 -11.70
C MET A 44 -6.93 -1.22 -12.91
N TYR A 45 -7.45 -2.26 -13.52
CA TYR A 45 -6.96 -2.76 -14.80
C TYR A 45 -7.50 -1.91 -15.95
N ASP A 46 -6.63 -1.56 -16.89
CA ASP A 46 -6.95 -0.79 -18.09
C ASP A 46 -6.04 -1.21 -19.24
N GLU A 47 -6.60 -1.86 -20.26
CA GLU A 47 -5.87 -2.32 -21.46
C GLU A 47 -5.19 -1.18 -22.23
N GLY A 48 -5.67 0.05 -22.06
CA GLY A 48 -5.11 1.25 -22.67
C GLY A 48 -3.81 1.75 -22.03
N VAL A 49 -3.46 1.27 -20.82
CA VAL A 49 -2.25 1.68 -20.09
C VAL A 49 -1.03 0.95 -20.67
N ASN A 50 0.10 1.66 -20.80
CA ASN A 50 1.38 1.09 -21.23
C ASN A 50 1.31 0.27 -22.53
N LYS A 51 0.60 0.78 -23.55
CA LYS A 51 0.61 0.20 -24.90
C LYS A 51 2.04 0.03 -25.39
N GLY A 52 2.34 -1.05 -26.09
CA GLY A 52 3.71 -1.44 -26.45
C GLY A 52 4.42 -2.37 -25.45
N LEU A 53 3.99 -2.44 -24.19
CA LEU A 53 4.57 -3.37 -23.21
C LEU A 53 3.79 -4.69 -23.13
N GLY A 54 4.50 -5.81 -23.28
CA GLY A 54 3.95 -7.16 -23.15
C GLY A 54 2.95 -7.56 -24.25
N GLU A 55 3.07 -6.98 -25.45
CA GLU A 55 2.16 -7.25 -26.59
C GLU A 55 2.31 -8.69 -27.14
N VAL A 56 3.50 -9.27 -27.02
CA VAL A 56 3.77 -10.65 -27.45
C VAL A 56 3.58 -11.66 -26.30
N GLY A 57 2.96 -11.22 -25.19
CA GLY A 57 2.71 -12.03 -23.99
C GLY A 57 3.04 -11.30 -22.69
N LEU A 58 2.40 -11.73 -21.59
CA LEU A 58 2.55 -11.14 -20.24
C LEU A 58 2.24 -9.63 -20.17
N GLY A 59 1.28 -9.14 -20.96
CA GLY A 59 0.85 -7.75 -20.89
C GLY A 59 0.13 -7.38 -19.59
N ALA A 60 -0.60 -8.32 -18.96
CA ALA A 60 -1.50 -8.05 -17.84
C ALA A 60 -0.85 -7.31 -16.63
N PRO A 61 0.37 -7.66 -16.17
CA PRO A 61 1.04 -6.93 -15.10
C PRO A 61 1.28 -5.45 -15.41
N PHE A 62 1.40 -5.07 -16.68
CA PHE A 62 1.70 -3.70 -17.10
C PHE A 62 0.45 -2.84 -17.35
N ARG A 63 -0.76 -3.40 -17.21
CA ARG A 63 -2.03 -2.71 -17.49
C ARG A 63 -2.74 -2.18 -16.24
N TRP A 64 -2.07 -2.18 -15.09
CA TRP A 64 -2.62 -1.63 -13.86
C TRP A 64 -2.32 -0.15 -13.73
N LYS A 65 -3.31 0.63 -13.32
CA LYS A 65 -3.16 2.04 -12.95
C LYS A 65 -3.77 2.32 -11.58
N VAL A 66 -3.26 3.35 -10.94
CA VAL A 66 -3.83 3.89 -9.70
C VAL A 66 -4.98 4.81 -10.05
N GLY A 67 -6.15 4.48 -9.52
CA GLY A 67 -7.38 5.25 -9.61
C GLY A 67 -7.49 6.30 -8.50
N ARG A 68 -8.70 6.41 -7.95
CA ARG A 68 -9.00 7.27 -6.79
C ARG A 68 -8.53 6.63 -5.48
N MET A 69 -8.43 7.43 -4.41
CA MET A 69 -8.24 6.89 -3.07
C MET A 69 -9.53 6.25 -2.55
N TYR A 70 -9.45 5.42 -1.52
CA TYR A 70 -10.64 5.00 -0.77
C TYR A 70 -11.11 6.14 0.13
N HIS A 71 -12.44 6.31 0.25
CA HIS A 71 -13.07 7.40 1.02
C HIS A 71 -14.06 6.89 2.08
N GLU A 72 -14.38 5.59 2.05
CA GLU A 72 -15.32 4.96 2.97
C GLU A 72 -14.53 4.27 4.10
N ASP A 73 -15.04 4.38 5.32
CA ASP A 73 -14.46 3.77 6.53
C ASP A 73 -12.95 4.04 6.72
N ILE A 74 -12.48 5.20 6.27
CA ILE A 74 -11.09 5.61 6.40
C ILE A 74 -10.73 5.87 7.87
N VAL A 75 -9.51 5.50 8.23
CA VAL A 75 -8.99 5.58 9.61
C VAL A 75 -7.64 6.27 9.68
N TRP A 76 -7.32 7.01 8.61
CA TRP A 76 -6.08 7.72 8.38
C TRP A 76 -6.43 9.15 7.95
N ASP A 77 -5.53 10.10 8.20
CA ASP A 77 -5.66 11.47 7.75
C ASP A 77 -4.64 11.82 6.64
N ALA A 78 -4.50 13.11 6.32
CA ALA A 78 -3.58 13.59 5.30
C ALA A 78 -2.10 13.32 5.64
N GLY A 79 -1.74 13.28 6.93
CA GLY A 79 -0.38 12.99 7.41
C GLY A 79 0.00 11.51 7.32
N ASP A 80 -0.99 10.63 7.23
CA ASP A 80 -0.80 9.17 7.13
C ASP A 80 -0.72 8.67 5.67
N VAL A 81 -0.88 9.54 4.67
CA VAL A 81 -0.90 9.13 3.26
C VAL A 81 0.47 8.63 2.83
N VAL A 82 0.52 7.37 2.37
CA VAL A 82 1.72 6.74 1.81
C VAL A 82 1.66 6.84 0.29
N GLY A 83 2.81 7.04 -0.37
CA GLY A 83 2.88 7.06 -1.83
C GLY A 83 2.29 5.78 -2.46
N LYS A 84 1.64 5.94 -3.61
CA LYS A 84 1.13 4.82 -4.42
C LYS A 84 2.27 3.86 -4.80
N ILE A 85 2.00 2.56 -4.78
CA ILE A 85 2.96 1.49 -5.09
C ILE A 85 2.69 0.84 -6.45
#